data_AF-A0A919J9D6-F1
#
_entry.id   AF-A0A919J9D6-F1
#
_cell.length_a   1.000
_cell.length_b   1.000
_cell.length_c   1.000
_cell.angle_alpha   90.00
_cell.angle_beta   90.00
_cell.angle_gamma   90.00
#
_symmetry.space_group_name_H-M   'P 1'
#
loop_
_entity.id
_entity.type
_entity.pdbx_description
1 polymer ?
#
loop_
_entity_poly.entity_id
_entity_poly.type
_entity_poly.pdbx_seq_one_letter_code
_entity_poly.pdbx_strand_id
1 'polypeptide(L)' 'MNGTTTRTIWFAFVILAGAFVGTAGGMLSFAGGARAANAVLAGGGAFVTATTLGLLMVTFLHERE' A
#
# COMPACT_ATOMS: atom_id res chain seq x y z
N MET A 1 -11.94 7.48 -22.34
CA MET A 1 -11.30 6.42 -21.53
C MET A 1 -12.39 5.77 -20.70
N ASN A 2 -12.57 4.45 -20.77
CA ASN A 2 -13.60 3.75 -19.99
C ASN A 2 -13.33 3.93 -18.49
N GLY A 3 -14.37 4.18 -17.69
CA GLY A 3 -14.23 4.48 -16.25
C GLY A 3 -13.50 3.38 -15.46
N THR A 4 -13.58 2.14 -15.93
CA THR A 4 -12.86 0.98 -15.38
C THR A 4 -11.34 1.09 -15.57
N THR A 5 -10.87 1.50 -16.76
CA THR A 5 -9.43 1.66 -17.05
C THR A 5 -8.81 2.72 -16.14
N THR A 6 -9.50 3.84 -15.92
CA THR A 6 -9.04 4.91 -15.03
C THR A 6 -8.93 4.43 -13.58
N ARG A 7 -9.92 3.68 -13.07
CA ARG A 7 -9.87 3.10 -11.72
C ARG A 7 -8.70 2.12 -11.56
N THR A 8 -8.47 1.25 -12.54
CA THR A 8 -7.35 0.28 -12.50
C THR A 8 -5.98 0.96 -12.43
N ILE A 9 -5.77 2.01 -13.22
CA ILE A 9 -4.50 2.76 -13.24
C ILE A 9 -4.26 3.42 -11.88
N TRP A 10 -5.29 4.06 -11.30
CA TRP A 10 -5.18 4.65 -9.97
C TRP A 10 -4.85 3.62 -8.90
N PHE A 11 -5.44 2.43 -9.01
CA PHE A 11 -5.16 1.33 -8.08
C PHE A 11 -3.70 0.88 -8.15
N ALA A 12 -3.16 0.76 -9.35
CA ALA A 12 -1.74 0.44 -9.55
C ALA A 12 -0.82 1.49 -8.91
N PHE A 13 -1.15 2.78 -9.03
CA PHE A 13 -0.40 3.85 -8.36
C PHE A 13 -0.45 3.73 -6.84
N VAL A 14 -1.61 3.41 -6.26
CA VAL A 14 -1.73 3.23 -4.80
C VAL A 14 -0.87 2.05 -4.32
N ILE A 15 -0.85 0.93 -5.05
CA ILE A 15 -0.02 -0.23 -4.71
C ILE A 15 1.46 0.11 -4.81
N LEU A 16 1.89 0.80 -5.87
CA LEU A 16 3.29 1.22 -6.04
C LEU A 16 3.73 2.20 -4.96
N ALA A 17 2.88 3.19 -4.64
CA ALA A 17 3.14 4.14 -3.56
C ALA A 17 3.23 3.42 -2.20
N GLY A 18 2.32 2.48 -1.92
CA GLY A 18 2.36 1.67 -0.71
C GLY A 18 3.63 0.81 -0.61
N ALA A 19 4.09 0.24 -1.72
CA ALA A 19 5.34 -0.51 -1.77
C ALA A 19 6.57 0.39 -1.51
N PHE A 20 6.58 1.59 -2.08
CA PHE A 20 7.67 2.54 -1.90
C PHE A 20 7.72 3.08 -0.47
N VAL A 21 6.56 3.47 0.09
CA VAL A 21 6.45 3.94 1.48
C VAL A 21 6.76 2.83 2.47
N GLY A 22 6.29 1.60 2.22
CA GLY A 22 6.59 0.45 3.07
C GLY A 22 8.07 0.11 3.08
N THR A 23 8.72 0.05 1.92
CA THR A 23 10.17 -0.20 1.84
C THR A 23 10.98 0.93 2.47
N ALA A 24 10.65 2.19 2.17
CA ALA A 24 11.31 3.35 2.78
C ALA A 24 11.13 3.41 4.30
N GLY A 25 9.91 3.15 4.80
CA GLY A 25 9.61 3.13 6.23
C GLY A 25 10.33 2.00 6.96
N GLY A 26 10.39 0.80 6.35
CA GLY A 26 11.16 -0.32 6.88
C GLY A 26 12.66 -0.02 6.91
N MET A 27 13.22 0.52 5.82
CA MET A 27 14.64 0.91 5.76
C MET A 27 14.98 2.01 6.79
N LEU A 28 14.12 3.01 6.94
CA LEU A 28 14.30 4.09 7.91
C LEU A 28 14.24 3.55 9.34
N SER A 29 13.32 2.62 9.63
CA SER A 29 13.24 1.94 10.93
C SER A 29 14.51 1.14 11.23
N PHE A 30 15.05 0.43 10.24
CA PHE A 30 16.31 -0.31 10.37
C PHE A 30 17.50 0.63 10.62
N ALA A 31 17.59 1.72 9.85
CA ALA A 31 18.62 2.75 10.01
C ALA A 31 18.55 3.45 11.39
N GLY A 32 17.34 3.56 11.96
CA GLY A 32 17.10 4.07 13.32
C GLY A 32 17.48 3.10 14.45
N GLY A 33 18.04 1.93 14.13
CA GLY A 33 18.49 0.94 15.12
C GLY A 33 17.45 -0.12 15.49
N ALA A 34 16.33 -0.20 14.77
CA ALA A 34 15.39 -1.31 14.96
C ALA A 34 16.02 -2.64 14.51
N ARG A 35 15.70 -3.72 15.23
CA ARG A 35 16.08 -5.08 14.80
C ARG A 35 15.48 -5.38 13.43
N ALA A 36 16.18 -6.15 12.61
CA ALA A 36 15.77 -6.50 11.24
C ALA A 36 14.32 -7.01 11.17
N ALA A 37 13.91 -7.86 12.12
CA ALA A 37 12.54 -8.36 12.19
C ALA A 37 11.49 -7.25 12.36
N ASN A 38 11.76 -6.25 13.21
CA ASN A 38 10.84 -5.14 13.45
C ASN A 38 10.78 -4.20 12.24
N ALA A 39 11.91 -3.97 11.56
CA ALA A 39 11.95 -3.16 10.35
C ALA A 39 11.15 -3.79 9.21
N VAL A 40 11.25 -5.11 9.03
CA VAL A 40 10.46 -5.86 8.05
C VAL A 40 8.97 -5.82 8.41
N LEU A 41 8.63 -5.99 9.69
CA LEU A 41 7.24 -5.88 10.15
C LEU A 41 6.66 -4.48 9.92
N ALA A 42 7.43 -3.42 10.19
CA ALA A 42 7.00 -2.04 9.96
C ALA A 42 6.77 -1.76 8.47
N GLY A 43 7.71 -2.16 7.61
CA GLY A 43 7.59 -1.94 6.17
C GLY A 43 6.51 -2.81 5.52
N GLY A 44 6.44 -4.09 5.89
CA GLY A 44 5.41 -5.02 5.42
C GLY A 44 4.01 -4.63 5.90
N GLY A 45 3.88 -4.19 7.15
CA GLY A 45 2.62 -3.71 7.71
C GLY A 45 2.08 -2.48 6.97
N ALA A 46 2.95 -1.52 6.63
CA ALA A 46 2.58 -0.35 5.84
C ALA A 46 2.09 -0.75 4.43
N PHE A 47 2.78 -1.69 3.76
CA PHE A 47 2.36 -2.18 2.46
C PHE A 47 0.99 -2.89 2.51
N VAL A 48 0.82 -3.84 3.43
CA VAL A 48 -0.43 -4.59 3.59
C VAL A 48 -1.60 -3.66 3.91
N THR A 49 -1.39 -2.66 4.76
CA THR A 49 -2.42 -1.67 5.10
C THR A 49 -2.83 -0.86 3.87
N ALA A 50 -1.87 -0.40 3.06
CA ALA A 50 -2.15 0.33 1.83
C ALA A 50 -2.93 -0.52 0.81
N THR A 51 -2.53 -1.78 0.60
CA THR A 51 -3.24 -2.70 -0.31
C THR A 51 -4.65 -3.02 0.20
N THR A 52 -4.81 -3.26 1.50
CA THR A 52 -6.12 -3.55 2.12
C THR A 52 -7.06 -2.35 1.99
N LEU A 53 -6.56 -1.13 2.24
CA LEU A 53 -7.34 0.09 2.07
C LEU A 53 -7.78 0.28 0.62
N GLY A 54 -6.89 0.02 -0.34
CA GLY A 54 -7.24 0.02 -1.76
C GLY A 54 -8.39 -0.95 -2.04
N LEU A 55 -8.25 -2.21 -1.62
CA LEU A 55 -9.26 -3.25 -1.85
C LEU A 55 -10.61 -2.84 -1.28
N LEU A 56 -10.63 -2.36 -0.03
CA LEU A 56 -11.84 -1.85 0.62
C LEU A 56 -12.49 -0.71 -0.17
N MET A 57 -11.69 0.21 -0.72
CA MET A 57 -12.23 1.29 -1.56
C MET A 57 -12.87 0.76 -2.84
N VAL A 58 -12.25 -0.21 -3.51
CA VAL A 58 -12.84 -0.82 -4.73
C VAL A 58 -14.11 -1.58 -4.40
N THR A 59 -14.12 -2.36 -3.32
CA THR A 59 -15.30 -3.09 -2.85
C THR A 59 -16.43 -2.12 -2.53
N PHE A 60 -16.17 -1.09 -1.72
CA PHE A 60 -17.18 -0.10 -1.36
C PHE A 60 -17.75 0.63 -2.57
N LEU A 61 -16.91 1.00 -3.54
CA LEU A 61 -17.40 1.69 -4.73
C LEU A 61 -18.22 0.75 -5.65
N HIS A 62 -17.95 -0.56 -5.63
CA HIS A 62 -18.73 -1.55 -6.36
C HIS A 62 -20.08 -1.85 -5.69
N GLU A 63 -20.19 -1.75 -4.35
CA GLU A 63 -21.47 -1.91 -3.63
C GLU A 63 -22.40 -0.69 -3.76
N ARG A 64 -21.89 0.43 -4.25
CA ARG A 64 -22.61 1.71 -4.38
C ARG A 64 -23.15 1.98 -5.78
N GLU A 65 -22.87 1.09 -6.75
CA GLU A 65 -23.40 1.10 -8.12
C GLU A 65 -24.61 0.15 -8.23
#